data_AF-A0A8H4RUL8-F1
#
_entry.id   AF-A0A8H4RUL8-F1
#
_cell.length_a   1.000
_cell.length_b   1.000
_cell.length_c   1.000
_cell.angle_alpha   90.00
_cell.angle_beta   90.00
_cell.angle_gamma   90.00
#
_symmetry.space_group_name_H-M   'P 1'
#
loop_
_entity.id
_entity.type
_entity.pdbx_description
1 polymer ?
#
loop_
_entity_poly.entity_id
_entity_poly.type
_entity_poly.pdbx_seq_one_letter_code
_entity_poly.pdbx_strand_id
1 'polypeptide(L)'
;MLFQLSLALLGFFAKVGIVNAAPTSGFPVTTSGEAFVARDYFYVGGNYVEVGNGHIFSNQMYVEKLSPFKASQPYPLVFIHGQGQTGTNWLNKPDGGSGWASYFLDQGYVVYVIDQTERGRSAWNPSGNTTLTTYSAEIIEQRFTATRNFSLWPQASLHTQWPGSGLMGDPIFDEYYASNVEFQSNTVVQETKMQAAGAALLKKIGPAVLVSHSQGGLMPWLIGDVVPNLVKAIISIEPTGPPFIEAVFSSTSARPWGLTNIPLTYSPSPTNATAPLETQIVANNAPGLASCIIQASPARQLVNLKNIPVLLETSEASYHAVYDGCTFQFLEQAGVPVEWLKLADIGIHGNGHLHFAEKNSHEIAEVLEAWIRKTRARLGVRKISRKGIPVPKDQTSPDSPTFVPTPSELHPNFILFSRIVSNHHTLIHRAAHSYNSYPYSQYTYMYFPADANHTTPCSSDPRVCDLAYRDPKSAIRDLITSTPSLPVRQHPKPARAPIRLAAPSKNHERVYEIERAAWSSWYTTLNVRGILHPRAVPVSH
;
A
#
# COMPACT_ATOMS: atom_id res chain seq x y z
N MET A 1 38.16 -27.54 81.46
CA MET A 1 36.84 -28.08 81.05
C MET A 1 36.37 -27.22 79.88
N LEU A 2 36.60 -27.59 78.60
CA LEU A 2 35.77 -28.49 77.76
C LEU A 2 34.30 -28.00 77.75
N PHE A 3 33.62 -27.63 76.66
CA PHE A 3 33.66 -28.03 75.25
C PHE A 3 32.99 -26.94 74.36
N GLN A 4 33.23 -27.01 73.04
CA GLN A 4 32.74 -26.13 71.96
C GLN A 4 31.22 -26.11 71.72
N LEU A 5 30.72 -25.02 71.12
CA LEU A 5 29.83 -25.07 69.94
C LEU A 5 29.78 -23.72 69.21
N SER A 6 30.01 -23.78 67.90
CA SER A 6 30.08 -22.69 66.92
C SER A 6 28.84 -22.71 66.02
N LEU A 7 28.24 -21.55 65.67
CA LEU A 7 27.83 -21.19 64.29
C LEU A 7 27.15 -19.81 64.16
N ALA A 8 27.57 -19.09 63.12
CA ALA A 8 26.81 -18.19 62.24
C ALA A 8 26.24 -16.86 62.79
N LEU A 9 27.01 -15.78 62.59
CA LEU A 9 26.49 -14.42 62.43
C LEU A 9 26.71 -14.00 60.96
N LEU A 10 25.64 -13.85 60.19
CA LEU A 10 25.67 -13.35 58.81
C LEU A 10 24.36 -12.60 58.51
N GLY A 11 24.48 -11.36 58.05
CA GLY A 11 23.39 -10.46 57.64
C GLY A 11 23.55 -9.08 58.28
N PHE A 12 23.58 -7.94 57.59
CA PHE A 12 23.18 -7.64 56.22
C PHE A 12 23.83 -6.28 55.88
N PHE A 13 24.89 -6.25 55.06
CA PHE A 13 25.37 -5.00 54.47
C PHE A 13 24.68 -4.81 53.14
N ALA A 14 23.77 -3.83 53.06
CA ALA A 14 23.15 -3.40 51.82
C ALA A 14 24.22 -2.78 50.91
N LYS A 15 24.67 -3.53 49.90
CA LYS A 15 25.36 -2.95 48.75
C LYS A 15 24.32 -2.22 47.91
N VAL A 16 24.38 -0.89 47.91
CA VAL A 16 23.76 -0.07 46.87
C VAL A 16 24.52 -0.39 45.58
N GLY A 17 23.97 -1.32 44.78
CA GLY A 17 24.43 -1.55 43.43
C GLY A 17 24.07 -0.32 42.60
N ILE A 18 25.08 0.36 42.06
CA ILE A 18 24.88 1.24 40.92
C ILE A 18 24.33 0.33 39.81
N VAL A 19 23.03 0.49 39.53
CA VAL A 19 22.41 -0.16 38.37
C VAL A 19 23.00 0.55 37.17
N ASN A 20 24.06 -0.01 36.59
CA ASN A 20 24.47 0.39 35.26
C ASN A 20 23.26 0.13 34.36
N ALA A 21 22.68 1.20 33.82
CA ALA A 21 21.69 1.10 32.78
C ALA A 21 22.21 0.09 31.74
N ALA A 22 21.41 -0.94 31.45
CA ALA A 22 21.70 -1.84 30.35
C ALA A 22 22.02 -0.97 29.12
N PRO A 23 23.07 -1.29 28.33
CA PRO A 23 23.26 -0.59 27.08
C PRO A 23 21.96 -0.78 26.30
N THR A 24 21.25 0.31 26.05
CA THR A 24 20.22 0.32 25.03
C THR A 24 20.96 -0.12 23.78
N SER A 25 20.71 -1.34 23.32
CA SER A 25 21.11 -1.78 21.99
C SER A 25 20.33 -0.89 21.03
N GLY A 26 20.86 0.32 20.79
CA GLY A 26 20.38 1.17 19.74
C GLY A 26 20.48 0.34 18.49
N PHE A 27 19.35 0.07 17.84
CA PHE A 27 19.35 -0.30 16.45
C PHE A 27 20.32 0.67 15.77
N PRO A 28 21.39 0.19 15.10
CA PRO A 28 22.24 1.09 14.37
C PRO A 28 21.31 1.86 13.43
N VAL A 29 21.23 3.18 13.62
CA VAL A 29 20.63 4.06 12.62
C VAL A 29 21.65 4.08 11.49
N THR A 30 21.70 3.00 10.73
CA THR A 30 22.21 3.02 9.37
C THR A 30 21.35 4.06 8.67
N THR A 31 21.98 5.14 8.23
CA THR A 31 21.38 6.06 7.24
C THR A 31 20.72 5.19 6.19
N SER A 32 19.39 5.28 6.05
CA SER A 32 18.69 4.37 5.15
C SER A 32 19.28 4.55 3.76
N GLY A 33 19.62 3.44 3.10
CA GLY A 33 20.06 3.45 1.70
C GLY A 33 18.91 3.80 0.74
N GLU A 34 17.77 4.26 1.25
CA GLU A 34 16.58 4.54 0.46
C GLU A 34 16.79 5.74 -0.46
N ALA A 35 16.19 5.66 -1.64
CA ALA A 35 16.20 6.74 -2.60
C ALA A 35 15.35 7.93 -2.12
N PHE A 36 15.82 9.15 -2.39
CA PHE A 36 14.99 10.36 -2.21
C PHE A 36 13.84 10.37 -3.22
N VAL A 37 12.61 10.52 -2.71
CA VAL A 37 11.40 10.33 -3.52
C VAL A 37 10.35 11.39 -3.26
N ALA A 38 9.65 11.81 -4.31
CA ALA A 38 8.36 12.49 -4.18
C ALA A 38 7.24 11.43 -4.15
N ARG A 39 6.46 11.43 -3.07
CA ARG A 39 5.43 10.43 -2.79
C ARG A 39 4.04 11.01 -2.99
N ASP A 40 3.26 10.36 -3.86
CA ASP A 40 1.82 10.57 -4.02
C ASP A 40 1.09 9.26 -3.75
N TYR A 41 -0.22 9.31 -3.51
CA TYR A 41 -1.07 8.12 -3.53
C TYR A 41 -2.44 8.42 -4.11
N PHE A 42 -3.11 7.38 -4.60
CA PHE A 42 -4.50 7.46 -5.03
C PHE A 42 -5.14 6.06 -5.03
N TYR A 43 -6.45 6.02 -5.26
CA TYR A 43 -7.20 4.79 -5.48
C TYR A 43 -7.67 4.69 -6.93
N VAL A 44 -7.78 3.47 -7.44
CA VAL A 44 -8.33 3.16 -8.76
C VAL A 44 -9.29 1.98 -8.71
N GLY A 45 -10.15 1.87 -9.73
CA GLY A 45 -11.22 0.89 -9.74
C GLY A 45 -12.25 1.18 -8.65
N GLY A 46 -12.90 0.12 -8.19
CA GLY A 46 -13.93 0.18 -7.16
C GLY A 46 -15.29 0.69 -7.62
N ASN A 47 -16.29 0.46 -6.76
CA ASN A 47 -17.68 0.86 -6.95
C ASN A 47 -18.40 0.98 -5.61
N TYR A 48 -19.51 1.72 -5.58
CA TYR A 48 -20.42 1.67 -4.44
C TYR A 48 -21.18 0.33 -4.43
N VAL A 49 -21.31 -0.26 -3.24
CA VAL A 49 -22.05 -1.49 -2.98
C VAL A 49 -23.08 -1.20 -1.89
N GLU A 50 -24.33 -1.60 -2.12
CA GLU A 50 -25.40 -1.50 -1.14
C GLU A 50 -25.14 -2.48 0.02
N VAL A 51 -25.33 -2.00 1.24
CA VAL A 51 -25.26 -2.75 2.50
C VAL A 51 -26.48 -2.39 3.34
N GLY A 52 -26.76 -3.16 4.39
CA GLY A 52 -28.04 -3.07 5.12
C GLY A 52 -28.45 -1.67 5.65
N ASN A 53 -27.51 -0.73 5.81
CA ASN A 53 -27.76 0.64 6.25
C ASN A 53 -27.28 1.73 5.28
N GLY A 54 -26.98 1.42 4.02
CA GLY A 54 -26.54 2.41 3.04
C GLY A 54 -25.64 1.84 1.95
N HIS A 55 -24.61 2.59 1.56
CA HIS A 55 -23.63 2.15 0.58
C HIS A 55 -22.22 2.31 1.15
N ILE A 56 -21.33 1.38 0.79
CA ILE A 56 -19.89 1.49 1.02
C ILE A 56 -19.15 1.48 -0.33
N PHE A 57 -17.94 2.02 -0.38
CA PHE A 57 -17.07 1.89 -1.55
C PHE A 57 -16.20 0.64 -1.40
N SER A 58 -16.22 -0.25 -2.39
CA SER A 58 -15.54 -1.55 -2.37
C SER A 58 -14.79 -1.80 -3.69
N ASN A 59 -13.92 -2.81 -3.70
CA ASN A 59 -13.15 -3.26 -4.88
C ASN A 59 -12.12 -2.25 -5.42
N GLN A 60 -11.83 -1.18 -4.69
CA GLN A 60 -10.79 -0.23 -5.01
C GLN A 60 -9.40 -0.81 -4.73
N MET A 61 -8.42 -0.38 -5.51
CA MET A 61 -7.02 -0.69 -5.34
C MET A 61 -6.26 0.57 -4.94
N TYR A 62 -5.56 0.50 -3.80
CA TYR A 62 -4.61 1.51 -3.36
C TYR A 62 -3.37 1.48 -4.25
N VAL A 63 -2.88 2.67 -4.60
CA VAL A 63 -1.71 2.86 -5.43
C VAL A 63 -0.84 3.95 -4.80
N GLU A 64 0.37 3.58 -4.43
CA GLU A 64 1.41 4.50 -4.00
C GLU A 64 2.34 4.80 -5.19
N LYS A 65 2.51 6.08 -5.50
CA LYS A 65 3.38 6.53 -6.59
C LYS A 65 4.64 7.15 -5.98
N LEU A 66 5.77 6.59 -6.37
CA LEU A 66 7.11 6.98 -5.98
C LEU A 66 7.80 7.56 -7.22
N SER A 67 8.13 8.85 -7.16
CA SER A 67 8.77 9.57 -8.27
C SER A 67 10.21 9.94 -7.91
N PRO A 68 11.21 9.58 -8.74
CA PRO A 68 12.59 9.99 -8.50
C PRO A 68 12.71 11.50 -8.81
N PHE A 69 13.75 12.14 -8.26
CA PHE A 69 14.00 13.57 -8.49
C PHE A 69 14.01 13.95 -9.98
N LYS A 70 14.56 13.07 -10.82
CA LYS A 70 14.53 13.21 -12.27
C LYS A 70 14.19 11.89 -12.95
N ALA A 71 12.91 11.71 -13.28
CA ALA A 71 12.48 10.60 -14.12
C ALA A 71 13.21 10.63 -15.46
N SER A 72 13.76 9.48 -15.86
CA SER A 72 14.53 9.35 -17.11
C SER A 72 14.10 8.15 -17.94
N GLN A 73 13.35 7.23 -17.36
CA GLN A 73 12.83 6.04 -18.03
C GLN A 73 11.46 6.35 -18.63
N PRO A 74 11.16 5.87 -19.86
CA PRO A 74 9.95 6.28 -20.58
C PRO A 74 8.68 5.61 -20.09
N TYR A 75 8.79 4.45 -19.44
CA TYR A 75 7.66 3.72 -18.89
C TYR A 75 7.86 3.55 -17.38
N PRO A 76 6.83 3.79 -16.56
CA PRO A 76 6.87 3.47 -15.16
C PRO A 76 6.83 1.96 -14.92
N LEU A 77 7.20 1.56 -13.71
CA LEU A 77 7.04 0.18 -13.23
C LEU A 77 5.83 0.11 -12.29
N VAL A 78 5.02 -0.95 -12.41
CA VAL A 78 3.95 -1.26 -11.47
C VAL A 78 4.31 -2.56 -10.74
N PHE A 79 4.54 -2.47 -9.43
CA PHE A 79 4.87 -3.60 -8.58
C PHE A 79 3.64 -4.23 -7.95
N ILE A 80 3.47 -5.53 -8.15
CA ILE A 80 2.31 -6.34 -7.74
C ILE A 80 2.80 -7.46 -6.81
N HIS A 81 2.53 -7.33 -5.51
CA HIS A 81 2.96 -8.28 -4.48
C HIS A 81 2.21 -9.62 -4.52
N GLY A 82 2.71 -10.61 -3.77
CA GLY A 82 2.13 -11.95 -3.65
C GLY A 82 1.02 -12.10 -2.59
N GLN A 83 0.71 -13.36 -2.27
CA GLN A 83 -0.26 -13.74 -1.24
C GLN A 83 0.29 -13.49 0.17
N GLY A 84 -0.55 -13.07 1.12
CA GLY A 84 -0.09 -12.75 2.47
C GLY A 84 0.68 -11.42 2.58
N GLN A 85 0.93 -10.74 1.48
CA GLN A 85 1.81 -9.57 1.41
C GLN A 85 1.04 -8.30 1.02
N THR A 86 1.73 -7.16 1.10
CA THR A 86 1.30 -5.83 0.63
C THR A 86 2.38 -5.19 -0.24
N GLY A 87 2.15 -3.98 -0.73
CA GLY A 87 3.16 -3.19 -1.43
C GLY A 87 4.44 -2.93 -0.64
N THR A 88 4.38 -3.03 0.70
CA THR A 88 5.52 -2.84 1.61
C THR A 88 6.72 -3.71 1.26
N ASN A 89 6.48 -4.90 0.71
CA ASN A 89 7.50 -5.88 0.33
C ASN A 89 8.49 -5.37 -0.73
N TRP A 90 8.13 -4.32 -1.47
CA TRP A 90 8.99 -3.71 -2.48
C TRP A 90 9.81 -2.52 -1.95
N LEU A 91 9.52 -2.04 -0.74
CA LEU A 91 10.15 -0.88 -0.12
C LEU A 91 11.48 -1.29 0.54
N ASN A 92 11.56 -1.23 1.87
CA ASN A 92 12.70 -1.72 2.64
C ASN A 92 12.62 -3.23 2.82
N LYS A 93 13.77 -3.87 2.89
CA LYS A 93 13.89 -5.27 3.28
C LYS A 93 13.65 -5.43 4.79
N PRO A 94 13.28 -6.65 5.26
CA PRO A 94 13.11 -6.93 6.69
C PRO A 94 14.37 -6.75 7.54
N ASP A 95 15.56 -6.82 6.93
CA ASP A 95 16.84 -6.52 7.58
C ASP A 95 17.12 -5.00 7.70
N GLY A 96 16.18 -4.14 7.29
CA GLY A 96 16.30 -2.69 7.24
C GLY A 96 17.04 -2.16 6.00
N GLY A 97 17.61 -3.04 5.18
CA GLY A 97 18.30 -2.67 3.94
C GLY A 97 17.34 -2.17 2.85
N SER A 98 17.91 -1.59 1.80
CA SER A 98 17.11 -1.10 0.69
C SER A 98 16.58 -2.21 -0.19
N GLY A 99 15.31 -2.08 -0.57
CA GLY A 99 14.67 -2.98 -1.51
C GLY A 99 14.51 -2.35 -2.88
N TRP A 100 13.71 -3.01 -3.71
CA TRP A 100 13.70 -2.78 -5.14
C TRP A 100 13.09 -1.44 -5.55
N ALA A 101 12.12 -0.90 -4.80
CA ALA A 101 11.57 0.42 -5.12
C ALA A 101 12.69 1.47 -5.16
N SER A 102 13.56 1.49 -4.14
CA SER A 102 14.71 2.40 -4.09
C SER A 102 15.70 2.15 -5.23
N TYR A 103 16.03 0.89 -5.50
CA TYR A 103 16.90 0.54 -6.63
C TYR A 103 16.35 1.10 -7.97
N PHE A 104 15.08 0.85 -8.29
CA PHE A 104 14.50 1.30 -9.57
C PHE A 104 14.27 2.82 -9.63
N LEU A 105 14.02 3.48 -8.50
CA LEU A 105 13.99 4.94 -8.41
C LEU A 105 15.35 5.54 -8.80
N ASP A 106 16.45 4.98 -8.31
CA ASP A 106 17.82 5.41 -8.66
C ASP A 106 18.15 5.18 -10.13
N GLN A 107 17.56 4.15 -10.75
CA GLN A 107 17.64 3.95 -12.20
C GLN A 107 16.74 4.91 -13.00
N GLY A 108 15.99 5.79 -12.33
CA GLY A 108 15.18 6.85 -12.89
C GLY A 108 13.80 6.41 -13.38
N TYR A 109 13.28 5.28 -12.88
CA TYR A 109 11.90 4.85 -13.10
C TYR A 109 10.96 5.58 -12.14
N VAL A 110 9.78 5.96 -12.62
CA VAL A 110 8.63 6.20 -11.72
C VAL A 110 8.10 4.82 -11.32
N VAL A 111 7.88 4.63 -10.04
CA VAL A 111 7.47 3.35 -9.46
C VAL A 111 6.06 3.49 -8.86
N TYR A 112 5.16 2.59 -9.24
CA TYR A 112 3.84 2.45 -8.65
C TYR A 112 3.80 1.16 -7.85
N VAL A 113 3.62 1.27 -6.55
CA VAL A 113 3.48 0.15 -5.63
C VAL A 113 2.00 0.03 -5.28
N ILE A 114 1.39 -1.12 -5.55
CA ILE A 114 -0.02 -1.34 -5.26
C ILE A 114 -0.20 -2.19 -4.01
N ASP A 115 -1.33 -1.99 -3.32
CA ASP A 115 -1.91 -3.05 -2.50
C ASP A 115 -3.05 -3.65 -3.31
N GLN A 116 -3.00 -4.96 -3.58
CA GLN A 116 -4.06 -5.65 -4.32
C GLN A 116 -5.44 -5.37 -3.71
N THR A 117 -6.52 -5.49 -4.50
CA THR A 117 -7.89 -5.33 -3.99
C THR A 117 -8.13 -6.26 -2.79
N GLU A 118 -8.82 -5.76 -1.76
CA GLU A 118 -9.08 -6.50 -0.50
C GLU A 118 -7.81 -6.93 0.25
N ARG A 119 -6.76 -6.10 0.18
CA ARG A 119 -5.49 -6.28 0.89
C ARG A 119 -4.99 -4.96 1.46
N GLY A 120 -4.53 -4.95 2.70
CA GLY A 120 -3.87 -3.78 3.30
C GLY A 120 -4.72 -2.50 3.18
N ARG A 121 -4.21 -1.49 2.47
CA ARG A 121 -4.89 -0.19 2.29
C ARG A 121 -6.02 -0.22 1.26
N SER A 122 -6.20 -1.34 0.55
CA SER A 122 -7.34 -1.63 -0.32
C SER A 122 -8.41 -2.37 0.48
N ALA A 123 -9.35 -1.60 1.04
CA ALA A 123 -10.31 -2.12 2.02
C ALA A 123 -11.12 -3.33 1.52
N TRP A 124 -11.20 -4.36 2.36
CA TRP A 124 -12.13 -5.48 2.21
C TRP A 124 -13.53 -5.09 2.71
N ASN A 125 -14.57 -5.68 2.11
CA ASN A 125 -15.95 -5.53 2.57
C ASN A 125 -16.34 -6.66 3.54
N PRO A 126 -16.43 -6.40 4.87
CA PRO A 126 -16.76 -7.43 5.85
C PRO A 126 -18.22 -7.89 5.81
N SER A 127 -19.11 -7.13 5.16
CA SER A 127 -20.51 -7.51 4.93
C SER A 127 -20.70 -8.26 3.60
N GLY A 128 -19.63 -8.46 2.83
CA GLY A 128 -19.67 -9.22 1.58
C GLY A 128 -19.63 -10.73 1.81
N ASN A 129 -19.99 -11.50 0.77
CA ASN A 129 -19.95 -12.96 0.80
C ASN A 129 -18.55 -13.52 0.48
N THR A 130 -17.53 -13.03 1.15
CA THR A 130 -16.13 -13.44 0.93
C THR A 130 -15.41 -13.61 2.25
N THR A 131 -14.25 -14.26 2.24
CA THR A 131 -13.50 -14.55 3.47
C THR A 131 -12.03 -14.26 3.27
N LEU A 132 -11.42 -13.61 4.27
CA LEU A 132 -9.98 -13.46 4.32
C LEU A 132 -9.37 -14.57 5.17
N THR A 133 -8.17 -15.00 4.80
CA THR A 133 -7.36 -15.98 5.54
C THR A 133 -5.91 -15.54 5.57
N THR A 134 -5.08 -16.14 6.42
CA THR A 134 -3.64 -15.81 6.53
C THR A 134 -2.80 -17.07 6.68
N TYR A 135 -1.49 -16.95 6.44
CA TYR A 135 -0.54 -18.02 6.70
C TYR A 135 -0.06 -18.00 8.15
N SER A 136 0.12 -19.19 8.74
CA SER A 136 0.81 -19.30 10.02
C SER A 136 2.30 -19.03 9.86
N ALA A 137 2.98 -18.65 10.94
CA ALA A 137 4.43 -18.45 10.95
C ALA A 137 5.17 -19.71 10.46
N GLU A 138 4.74 -20.89 10.88
CA GLU A 138 5.35 -22.16 10.49
C GLU A 138 5.25 -22.42 8.98
N ILE A 139 4.14 -22.04 8.33
CA ILE A 139 4.05 -22.10 6.87
C ILE A 139 5.08 -21.17 6.23
N ILE A 140 5.27 -19.98 6.80
CA ILE A 140 6.24 -19.02 6.28
C ILE A 140 7.68 -19.52 6.42
N GLU A 141 8.04 -20.05 7.58
CA GLU A 141 9.34 -20.68 7.84
C GLU A 141 9.63 -21.80 6.84
N GLN A 142 8.67 -22.72 6.67
CA GLN A 142 8.81 -23.93 5.88
C GLN A 142 8.92 -23.66 4.38
N ARG A 143 8.17 -22.67 3.88
CA ARG A 143 8.00 -22.46 2.44
C ARG A 143 8.79 -21.29 1.89
N PHE A 144 9.21 -20.34 2.73
CA PHE A 144 9.77 -19.09 2.24
C PHE A 144 11.10 -18.68 2.91
N THR A 145 11.21 -18.70 4.24
CA THR A 145 12.33 -18.04 4.94
C THR A 145 13.42 -18.98 5.45
N ALA A 146 13.08 -20.24 5.77
CA ALA A 146 14.01 -21.24 6.30
C ALA A 146 13.92 -22.58 5.57
N THR A 147 13.66 -22.55 4.26
CA THR A 147 13.26 -23.72 3.46
C THR A 147 14.27 -24.88 3.56
N ARG A 148 15.57 -24.56 3.66
CA ARG A 148 16.65 -25.55 3.84
C ARG A 148 16.48 -26.43 5.08
N ASN A 149 15.86 -25.90 6.15
CA ASN A 149 15.70 -26.62 7.42
C ASN A 149 14.59 -27.67 7.34
N PHE A 150 13.68 -27.54 6.37
CA PHE A 150 12.52 -28.40 6.22
C PHE A 150 12.60 -29.31 4.99
N SER A 151 13.35 -28.90 3.96
CA SER A 151 13.65 -29.73 2.79
C SER A 151 12.41 -30.33 2.10
N LEU A 152 11.33 -29.54 1.98
CA LEU A 152 10.04 -29.99 1.45
C LEU A 152 10.03 -30.23 -0.07
N TRP A 153 11.04 -29.73 -0.79
CA TRP A 153 11.29 -29.99 -2.20
C TRP A 153 12.80 -30.15 -2.43
N PRO A 154 13.24 -30.77 -3.55
CA PRO A 154 14.64 -31.15 -3.74
C PRO A 154 15.64 -29.99 -3.62
N GLN A 155 15.27 -28.83 -4.14
CA GLN A 155 16.13 -27.64 -4.20
C GLN A 155 16.13 -26.82 -2.90
N ALA A 156 15.23 -27.09 -1.95
CA ALA A 156 15.09 -26.30 -0.72
C ALA A 156 16.40 -26.22 0.08
N SER A 157 17.20 -27.29 0.07
CA SER A 157 18.50 -27.36 0.75
C SER A 157 19.53 -26.32 0.27
N LEU A 158 19.33 -25.74 -0.92
CA LEU A 158 20.21 -24.73 -1.50
C LEU A 158 19.96 -23.32 -0.93
N HIS A 159 18.88 -23.11 -0.18
CA HIS A 159 18.52 -21.79 0.32
C HIS A 159 19.55 -21.26 1.33
N THR A 160 20.17 -20.14 1.00
CA THR A 160 21.28 -19.56 1.79
C THR A 160 21.24 -18.03 1.88
N GLN A 161 20.43 -17.37 1.05
CA GLN A 161 20.41 -15.92 0.93
C GLN A 161 19.46 -15.21 1.90
N TRP A 162 18.60 -15.93 2.62
CA TRP A 162 17.78 -15.31 3.67
C TRP A 162 18.66 -14.68 4.77
N PRO A 163 18.42 -13.41 5.13
CA PRO A 163 19.12 -12.76 6.23
C PRO A 163 18.60 -13.28 7.58
N GLY A 164 19.51 -13.73 8.45
CA GLY A 164 19.15 -14.37 9.73
C GLY A 164 18.85 -15.86 9.59
N SER A 165 18.18 -16.44 10.59
CA SER A 165 17.83 -17.86 10.63
C SER A 165 16.56 -18.20 9.84
N GLY A 166 15.70 -17.21 9.61
CA GLY A 166 14.40 -17.40 8.94
C GLY A 166 13.35 -18.11 9.77
N LEU A 167 13.57 -18.21 11.09
CA LEU A 167 12.67 -18.84 12.06
C LEU A 167 12.09 -17.81 13.03
N MET A 168 10.92 -18.10 13.58
CA MET A 168 10.23 -17.31 14.60
C MET A 168 11.14 -17.01 15.79
N GLY A 169 11.13 -15.76 16.23
CA GLY A 169 12.03 -15.25 17.26
C GLY A 169 13.36 -14.71 16.73
N ASP A 170 13.67 -14.92 15.45
CA ASP A 170 14.69 -14.15 14.75
C ASP A 170 14.13 -12.76 14.39
N PRO A 171 14.79 -11.65 14.77
CA PRO A 171 14.26 -10.32 14.53
C PRO A 171 13.94 -10.00 13.07
N ILE A 172 14.66 -10.62 12.12
CA ILE A 172 14.46 -10.37 10.68
C ILE A 172 13.25 -11.16 10.17
N PHE A 173 13.07 -12.39 10.66
CA PHE A 173 11.85 -13.13 10.39
C PHE A 173 10.63 -12.45 11.02
N ASP A 174 10.72 -12.03 12.27
CA ASP A 174 9.61 -11.41 13.00
C ASP A 174 9.19 -10.09 12.33
N GLU A 175 10.14 -9.26 11.87
CA GLU A 175 9.86 -8.05 11.08
C GLU A 175 9.16 -8.38 9.75
N TYR A 176 9.64 -9.42 9.04
CA TYR A 176 8.98 -9.88 7.82
C TYR A 176 7.56 -10.38 8.11
N TYR A 177 7.37 -11.24 9.12
CA TYR A 177 6.07 -11.80 9.44
C TYR A 177 5.09 -10.73 9.91
N ALA A 178 5.55 -9.71 10.64
CA ALA A 178 4.74 -8.54 11.01
C ALA A 178 4.21 -7.76 9.80
N SER A 179 4.87 -7.83 8.64
CA SER A 179 4.38 -7.22 7.39
C SER A 179 3.36 -8.09 6.63
N ASN A 180 3.10 -9.32 7.09
CA ASN A 180 2.14 -10.21 6.46
C ASN A 180 0.70 -9.86 6.92
N VAL A 181 -0.26 -9.99 6.01
CA VAL A 181 -1.67 -9.64 6.24
C VAL A 181 -2.60 -10.67 5.61
N GLU A 182 -3.87 -10.64 6.01
CA GLU A 182 -4.89 -11.54 5.47
C GLU A 182 -5.17 -11.29 3.98
N PHE A 183 -5.61 -12.33 3.29
CA PHE A 183 -5.88 -12.33 1.86
C PHE A 183 -7.14 -13.08 1.50
N GLN A 184 -7.72 -12.73 0.35
CA GLN A 184 -8.91 -13.38 -0.17
C GLN A 184 -8.71 -14.89 -0.37
N SER A 185 -9.56 -15.70 0.23
CA SER A 185 -9.52 -17.17 0.10
C SER A 185 -10.02 -17.65 -1.28
N ASN A 186 -10.84 -16.84 -1.96
CA ASN A 186 -11.37 -17.15 -3.28
C ASN A 186 -10.54 -16.50 -4.40
N THR A 187 -9.78 -17.30 -5.14
CA THR A 187 -8.91 -16.84 -6.23
C THR A 187 -9.67 -16.19 -7.38
N VAL A 188 -10.86 -16.71 -7.75
CA VAL A 188 -11.72 -16.13 -8.79
C VAL A 188 -12.15 -14.70 -8.43
N VAL A 189 -12.52 -14.47 -7.17
CA VAL A 189 -12.88 -13.14 -6.66
C VAL A 189 -11.68 -12.20 -6.73
N GLN A 190 -10.51 -12.65 -6.27
CA GLN A 190 -9.29 -11.84 -6.29
C GLN A 190 -8.89 -11.46 -7.72
N GLU A 191 -8.80 -12.44 -8.62
CA GLU A 191 -8.44 -12.24 -10.02
C GLU A 191 -9.40 -11.29 -10.74
N THR A 192 -10.71 -11.46 -10.53
CA THR A 192 -11.74 -10.62 -11.17
C THR A 192 -11.59 -9.15 -10.75
N LYS A 193 -11.42 -8.90 -9.46
CA LYS A 193 -11.27 -7.54 -8.91
C LYS A 193 -9.95 -6.91 -9.36
N MET A 194 -8.87 -7.69 -9.34
CA MET A 194 -7.55 -7.25 -9.79
C MET A 194 -7.49 -6.94 -11.28
N GLN A 195 -8.15 -7.73 -12.14
CA GLN A 195 -8.23 -7.44 -13.58
C GLN A 195 -8.88 -6.06 -13.81
N ALA A 196 -10.02 -5.80 -13.16
CA ALA A 196 -10.74 -4.55 -13.30
C ALA A 196 -9.94 -3.35 -12.76
N ALA A 197 -9.40 -3.46 -11.54
CA ALA A 197 -8.63 -2.38 -10.91
C ALA A 197 -7.29 -2.12 -11.61
N GLY A 198 -6.59 -3.18 -12.05
CA GLY A 198 -5.35 -3.07 -12.81
C GLY A 198 -5.55 -2.44 -14.19
N ALA A 199 -6.63 -2.78 -14.90
CA ALA A 199 -7.00 -2.10 -16.13
C ALA A 199 -7.32 -0.61 -15.89
N ALA A 200 -8.00 -0.27 -14.79
CA ALA A 200 -8.28 1.10 -14.40
C ALA A 200 -6.99 1.87 -14.06
N LEU A 201 -6.02 1.22 -13.40
CA LEU A 201 -4.70 1.80 -13.14
C LEU A 201 -4.01 2.20 -14.44
N LEU A 202 -3.84 1.26 -15.38
CA LEU A 202 -3.14 1.52 -16.63
C LEU A 202 -3.85 2.57 -17.49
N LYS A 203 -5.19 2.60 -17.49
CA LYS A 203 -5.94 3.66 -18.16
C LYS A 203 -5.67 5.06 -17.56
N LYS A 204 -5.37 5.14 -16.26
CA LYS A 204 -5.06 6.39 -15.56
C LYS A 204 -3.61 6.83 -15.74
N ILE A 205 -2.65 5.90 -15.67
CA ILE A 205 -1.21 6.22 -15.68
C ILE A 205 -0.56 6.12 -17.06
N GLY A 206 -1.25 5.50 -18.02
CA GLY A 206 -0.71 5.20 -19.35
C GLY A 206 0.09 3.89 -19.38
N PRO A 207 0.88 3.67 -20.44
CA PRO A 207 1.57 2.41 -20.63
C PRO A 207 2.68 2.16 -19.60
N ALA A 208 2.80 0.93 -19.10
CA ALA A 208 3.74 0.56 -18.04
C ALA A 208 4.36 -0.83 -18.23
N VAL A 209 5.44 -1.11 -17.48
CA VAL A 209 5.95 -2.47 -17.28
C VAL A 209 5.35 -3.00 -15.97
N LEU A 210 4.80 -4.21 -16.00
CA LEU A 210 4.24 -4.86 -14.82
C LEU A 210 5.28 -5.81 -14.22
N VAL A 211 5.60 -5.64 -12.94
CA VAL A 211 6.52 -6.50 -12.19
C VAL A 211 5.72 -7.16 -11.08
N SER A 212 5.59 -8.48 -11.14
CA SER A 212 4.71 -9.23 -10.24
C SER A 212 5.42 -10.41 -9.60
N HIS A 213 4.95 -10.82 -8.43
CA HIS A 213 5.51 -11.94 -7.65
C HIS A 213 4.44 -12.93 -7.20
N SER A 214 4.74 -14.23 -7.25
CA SER A 214 3.91 -15.29 -6.63
C SER A 214 2.46 -15.26 -7.12
N GLN A 215 1.47 -15.24 -6.22
CA GLN A 215 0.05 -15.02 -6.56
C GLN A 215 -0.17 -13.78 -7.44
N GLY A 216 0.57 -12.69 -7.18
CA GLY A 216 0.54 -11.49 -7.99
C GLY A 216 0.96 -11.74 -9.44
N GLY A 217 1.75 -12.79 -9.69
CA GLY A 217 2.17 -13.29 -11.00
C GLY A 217 1.03 -13.54 -11.98
N LEU A 218 -0.18 -13.87 -11.50
CA LEU A 218 -1.35 -14.12 -12.35
C LEU A 218 -1.97 -12.83 -12.89
N MET A 219 -1.80 -11.72 -12.18
CA MET A 219 -2.54 -10.48 -12.42
C MET A 219 -2.11 -9.80 -13.74
N PRO A 220 -0.82 -9.76 -14.13
CA PRO A 220 -0.41 -9.23 -15.42
C PRO A 220 -1.01 -9.96 -16.64
N TRP A 221 -1.26 -11.27 -16.57
CA TRP A 221 -1.93 -12.00 -17.66
C TRP A 221 -3.34 -11.46 -17.88
N LEU A 222 -4.07 -11.29 -16.78
CA LEU A 222 -5.45 -10.79 -16.78
C LEU A 222 -5.54 -9.35 -17.23
N ILE A 223 -4.65 -8.49 -16.73
CA ILE A 223 -4.60 -7.06 -17.08
C ILE A 223 -4.17 -6.92 -18.55
N GLY A 224 -3.13 -7.65 -18.97
CA GLY A 224 -2.66 -7.66 -20.35
C GLY A 224 -3.71 -8.16 -21.34
N ASP A 225 -4.58 -9.10 -20.93
CA ASP A 225 -5.65 -9.59 -21.80
C ASP A 225 -6.70 -8.50 -22.11
N VAL A 226 -7.00 -7.61 -21.15
CA VAL A 226 -8.06 -6.60 -21.32
C VAL A 226 -7.56 -5.21 -21.74
N VAL A 227 -6.28 -4.90 -21.50
CA VAL A 227 -5.65 -3.64 -21.92
C VAL A 227 -4.26 -3.85 -22.55
N PRO A 228 -4.13 -4.72 -23.57
CA PRO A 228 -2.83 -5.18 -24.08
C PRO A 228 -1.92 -4.04 -24.56
N ASN A 229 -2.49 -2.98 -25.13
CA ASN A 229 -1.73 -1.84 -25.66
C ASN A 229 -1.03 -1.00 -24.57
N LEU A 230 -1.47 -1.11 -23.31
CA LEU A 230 -0.92 -0.39 -22.17
C LEU A 230 0.13 -1.20 -21.41
N VAL A 231 0.27 -2.50 -21.68
CA VAL A 231 1.31 -3.32 -21.06
C VAL A 231 2.51 -3.39 -22.00
N LYS A 232 3.65 -2.84 -21.58
CA LYS A 232 4.87 -2.79 -22.41
C LYS A 232 5.78 -3.99 -22.25
N ALA A 233 5.76 -4.58 -21.06
CA ALA A 233 6.40 -5.85 -20.75
C ALA A 233 5.83 -6.38 -19.43
N ILE A 234 5.99 -7.68 -19.21
CA ILE A 234 5.68 -8.35 -17.95
C ILE A 234 6.95 -9.00 -17.43
N ILE A 235 7.28 -8.73 -16.17
CA ILE A 235 8.25 -9.52 -15.40
C ILE A 235 7.43 -10.28 -14.37
N SER A 236 7.42 -11.59 -14.52
CA SER A 236 6.69 -12.52 -13.67
C SER A 236 7.70 -13.32 -12.85
N ILE A 237 7.81 -12.96 -11.59
CA ILE A 237 8.75 -13.52 -10.62
C ILE A 237 8.04 -14.65 -9.93
N GLU A 238 8.40 -15.88 -10.28
CA GLU A 238 7.85 -17.09 -9.68
C GLU A 238 6.32 -17.06 -9.57
N PRO A 239 5.57 -16.92 -10.68
CA PRO A 239 4.12 -16.83 -10.66
C PRO A 239 3.49 -18.12 -10.14
N THR A 240 2.40 -18.00 -9.37
CA THR A 240 1.64 -19.18 -8.95
C THR A 240 1.30 -20.06 -10.15
N GLY A 241 1.66 -21.34 -10.02
CA GLY A 241 1.50 -22.34 -11.05
C GLY A 241 1.65 -23.75 -10.44
N PRO A 242 1.93 -24.75 -11.27
CA PRO A 242 1.95 -24.72 -12.75
C PRO A 242 0.53 -24.57 -13.33
N PRO A 243 0.39 -24.52 -14.66
CA PRO A 243 -0.92 -24.54 -15.30
C PRO A 243 -1.77 -25.76 -14.91
N PHE A 244 -3.08 -25.55 -14.80
CA PHE A 244 -4.13 -26.57 -14.56
C PHE A 244 -4.12 -27.32 -13.21
N ILE A 245 -3.05 -27.24 -12.41
CA ILE A 245 -2.91 -28.02 -11.19
C ILE A 245 -2.02 -27.30 -10.18
N GLU A 246 -2.33 -27.42 -8.90
CA GLU A 246 -1.37 -27.09 -7.83
C GLU A 246 -0.18 -28.07 -7.83
N ALA A 247 0.96 -27.62 -7.34
CA ALA A 247 2.15 -28.46 -7.19
C ALA A 247 2.88 -28.21 -5.87
N VAL A 248 3.76 -29.16 -5.50
CA VAL A 248 4.60 -29.18 -4.29
C VAL A 248 3.80 -29.31 -2.99
N PHE A 249 2.82 -28.44 -2.73
CA PHE A 249 2.05 -28.41 -1.49
C PHE A 249 0.61 -28.90 -1.64
N SER A 250 0.17 -29.15 -2.87
CA SER A 250 -1.13 -29.72 -3.23
C SER A 250 -1.02 -30.34 -4.63
N SER A 251 -2.02 -31.15 -4.99
CA SER A 251 -2.20 -31.72 -6.33
C SER A 251 -3.62 -31.48 -6.85
N THR A 252 -4.34 -30.52 -6.28
CA THR A 252 -5.71 -30.17 -6.67
C THR A 252 -5.72 -29.49 -8.04
N SER A 253 -6.72 -29.79 -8.87
CA SER A 253 -6.97 -29.03 -10.10
C SER A 253 -7.18 -27.56 -9.78
N ALA A 254 -6.56 -26.68 -10.57
CA ALA A 254 -6.62 -25.24 -10.42
C ALA A 254 -6.48 -24.57 -11.79
N ARG A 255 -6.74 -23.27 -11.91
CA ARG A 255 -6.48 -22.50 -13.15
C ARG A 255 -7.00 -23.19 -14.43
N PRO A 256 -8.33 -23.43 -14.56
CA PRO A 256 -8.89 -24.09 -15.74
C PRO A 256 -8.55 -23.42 -17.07
N TRP A 257 -8.18 -22.13 -17.07
CA TRP A 257 -7.77 -21.37 -18.25
C TRP A 257 -6.26 -21.45 -18.53
N GLY A 258 -5.58 -22.44 -17.96
CA GLY A 258 -4.14 -22.63 -18.04
C GLY A 258 -3.42 -21.81 -16.98
N LEU A 259 -3.36 -20.50 -17.15
CA LEU A 259 -2.61 -19.60 -16.25
C LEU A 259 -3.46 -19.02 -15.12
N THR A 260 -4.77 -18.95 -15.28
CA THR A 260 -5.68 -18.19 -14.41
C THR A 260 -6.94 -18.97 -14.07
N ASN A 261 -7.62 -18.57 -13.00
CA ASN A 261 -8.90 -19.13 -12.60
C ASN A 261 -10.08 -18.48 -13.35
N ILE A 262 -9.91 -17.27 -13.87
CA ILE A 262 -10.89 -16.59 -14.71
C ILE A 262 -10.50 -16.62 -16.21
N PRO A 263 -11.44 -16.36 -17.13
CA PRO A 263 -11.20 -16.45 -18.57
C PRO A 263 -10.06 -15.56 -19.10
N LEU A 264 -9.32 -16.11 -20.06
CA LEU A 264 -8.38 -15.41 -20.94
C LEU A 264 -8.85 -15.51 -22.40
N THR A 265 -8.45 -14.56 -23.24
CA THR A 265 -8.84 -14.52 -24.64
C THR A 265 -7.95 -15.40 -25.52
N TYR A 266 -8.52 -16.51 -25.98
CA TYR A 266 -7.86 -17.49 -26.85
C TYR A 266 -8.37 -17.43 -28.30
N SER A 267 -7.52 -17.84 -29.25
CA SER A 267 -7.90 -18.15 -30.63
C SER A 267 -7.40 -19.55 -31.02
N PRO A 268 -8.28 -20.43 -31.53
CA PRO A 268 -9.75 -20.27 -31.56
C PRO A 268 -10.34 -20.14 -30.15
N SER A 269 -11.50 -19.49 -30.01
CA SER A 269 -12.17 -19.33 -28.72
C SER A 269 -12.63 -20.67 -28.14
N PRO A 270 -12.41 -20.95 -26.84
CA PRO A 270 -12.99 -22.08 -26.15
C PRO A 270 -14.51 -22.09 -26.25
N THR A 271 -15.09 -23.26 -26.49
CA THR A 271 -16.54 -23.46 -26.59
C THR A 271 -17.16 -23.92 -25.27
N ASN A 272 -16.34 -24.45 -24.35
CA ASN A 272 -16.76 -24.94 -23.04
C ASN A 272 -16.11 -24.11 -21.94
N ALA A 273 -16.90 -23.37 -21.15
CA ALA A 273 -16.37 -22.53 -20.08
C ALA A 273 -15.86 -23.31 -18.85
N THR A 274 -16.30 -24.55 -18.64
CA THR A 274 -15.89 -25.37 -17.47
C THR A 274 -14.64 -26.22 -17.73
N ALA A 275 -14.36 -26.50 -19.00
CA ALA A 275 -13.13 -27.15 -19.45
C ALA A 275 -12.67 -26.47 -20.76
N PRO A 276 -12.10 -25.25 -20.67
CA PRO A 276 -11.87 -24.40 -21.84
C PRO A 276 -10.74 -24.90 -22.74
N LEU A 277 -9.82 -25.68 -22.18
CA LEU A 277 -8.65 -26.19 -22.89
C LEU A 277 -8.61 -27.71 -22.73
N GLU A 278 -8.46 -28.41 -23.86
CA GLU A 278 -8.06 -29.81 -23.84
C GLU A 278 -6.61 -29.88 -23.39
N THR A 279 -6.28 -30.84 -22.54
CA THR A 279 -4.95 -30.94 -21.92
C THR A 279 -4.29 -32.28 -22.20
N GLN A 280 -2.96 -32.29 -22.09
CA GLN A 280 -2.13 -33.49 -22.14
C GLN A 280 -1.03 -33.39 -21.10
N ILE A 281 -0.53 -34.54 -20.66
CA ILE A 281 0.59 -34.62 -19.72
C ILE A 281 1.89 -34.79 -20.50
N VAL A 282 2.88 -33.95 -20.21
CA VAL A 282 4.26 -34.07 -20.68
C VAL A 282 5.12 -34.44 -19.49
N ALA A 283 5.70 -35.63 -19.51
CA ALA A 283 6.60 -36.09 -18.46
C ALA A 283 7.90 -35.27 -18.49
N ASN A 284 8.36 -34.84 -17.31
CA ASN A 284 9.68 -34.27 -17.14
C ASN A 284 10.59 -35.33 -16.51
N ASN A 285 11.53 -35.85 -17.29
CA ASN A 285 12.39 -36.95 -16.84
C ASN A 285 13.59 -36.47 -15.99
N ALA A 286 13.78 -35.17 -15.82
CA ALA A 286 14.82 -34.65 -14.95
C ALA A 286 14.42 -34.85 -13.46
N PRO A 287 15.32 -35.38 -12.62
CA PRO A 287 15.04 -35.61 -11.22
C PRO A 287 14.55 -34.35 -10.49
N GLY A 288 13.48 -34.48 -9.72
CA GLY A 288 12.97 -33.39 -8.88
C GLY A 288 12.14 -32.32 -9.60
N LEU A 289 11.81 -32.52 -10.88
CA LEU A 289 10.91 -31.64 -11.62
C LEU A 289 9.52 -32.26 -11.78
N ALA A 290 8.49 -31.41 -11.82
CA ALA A 290 7.12 -31.84 -12.04
C ALA A 290 6.86 -32.24 -13.50
N SER A 291 5.97 -33.21 -13.69
CA SER A 291 5.32 -33.42 -14.98
C SER A 291 4.38 -32.25 -15.29
N CYS A 292 4.38 -31.80 -16.53
CA CYS A 292 3.60 -30.64 -16.96
C CYS A 292 2.26 -31.05 -17.52
N ILE A 293 1.18 -30.40 -17.06
CA ILE A 293 -0.10 -30.42 -17.77
C ILE A 293 -0.12 -29.20 -18.68
N ILE A 294 -0.21 -29.43 -19.99
CA ILE A 294 -0.21 -28.38 -21.02
C ILE A 294 -1.41 -28.55 -21.96
N GLN A 295 -1.60 -27.65 -22.92
CA GLN A 295 -2.66 -27.81 -23.91
C GLN A 295 -2.38 -29.02 -24.82
N ALA A 296 -3.41 -29.76 -25.21
CA ALA A 296 -3.33 -30.72 -26.29
C ALA A 296 -3.10 -29.99 -27.63
N SER A 297 -2.49 -30.68 -28.60
CA SER A 297 -2.24 -30.12 -29.94
C SER A 297 -3.48 -30.24 -30.84
N PRO A 298 -3.82 -29.21 -31.65
CA PRO A 298 -3.17 -27.91 -31.75
C PRO A 298 -3.54 -26.97 -30.60
N ALA A 299 -2.55 -26.31 -30.03
CA ALA A 299 -2.77 -25.41 -28.91
C ALA A 299 -3.41 -24.09 -29.31
N ARG A 300 -4.33 -23.59 -28.47
CA ARG A 300 -4.96 -22.30 -28.64
C ARG A 300 -4.00 -21.18 -28.27
N GLN A 301 -4.13 -20.05 -28.94
CA GLN A 301 -3.22 -18.91 -28.85
C GLN A 301 -3.80 -17.79 -27.98
N LEU A 302 -3.03 -17.25 -27.04
CA LEU A 302 -3.40 -16.11 -26.20
C LEU A 302 -3.23 -14.80 -27.00
N VAL A 303 -4.26 -14.45 -27.77
CA VAL A 303 -4.15 -13.45 -28.84
C VAL A 303 -3.86 -12.03 -28.38
N ASN A 304 -4.22 -11.68 -27.14
CA ASN A 304 -3.96 -10.35 -26.58
C ASN A 304 -2.57 -10.28 -25.91
N LEU A 305 -1.99 -11.42 -25.54
CA LEU A 305 -0.67 -11.47 -24.90
C LEU A 305 0.48 -11.71 -25.89
N LYS A 306 0.20 -12.18 -27.10
CA LYS A 306 1.21 -12.53 -28.13
C LYS A 306 2.19 -11.42 -28.52
N ASN A 307 1.89 -10.16 -28.20
CA ASN A 307 2.72 -8.99 -28.51
C ASN A 307 3.36 -8.36 -27.27
N ILE A 308 3.17 -8.95 -26.08
CA ILE A 308 3.70 -8.44 -24.82
C ILE A 308 4.92 -9.29 -24.45
N PRO A 309 6.14 -8.73 -24.46
CA PRO A 309 7.33 -9.45 -24.00
C PRO A 309 7.19 -9.85 -22.54
N VAL A 310 7.49 -11.11 -22.24
CA VAL A 310 7.42 -11.68 -20.89
C VAL A 310 8.81 -12.18 -20.46
N LEU A 311 9.20 -11.83 -19.24
CA LEU A 311 10.27 -12.50 -18.51
C LEU A 311 9.62 -13.36 -17.42
N LEU A 312 9.83 -14.67 -17.48
CA LEU A 312 9.60 -15.56 -16.35
C LEU A 312 10.90 -15.71 -15.59
N GLU A 313 10.93 -15.37 -14.30
CA GLU A 313 12.11 -15.51 -13.46
C GLU A 313 11.87 -16.61 -12.41
N THR A 314 12.90 -17.43 -12.17
CA THR A 314 12.91 -18.51 -11.18
C THR A 314 14.22 -18.56 -10.42
N SER A 315 14.14 -18.63 -9.09
CA SER A 315 15.27 -18.75 -8.18
C SER A 315 15.64 -20.22 -7.93
N GLU A 316 16.90 -20.44 -7.59
CA GLU A 316 17.47 -21.80 -7.48
C GLU A 316 16.82 -22.65 -6.37
N ALA A 317 16.62 -22.07 -5.19
CA ALA A 317 16.16 -22.79 -4.01
C ALA A 317 14.65 -22.71 -3.80
N SER A 318 13.91 -21.99 -4.64
CA SER A 318 12.46 -21.88 -4.54
C SER A 318 11.76 -23.18 -4.95
N TYR A 319 10.56 -23.41 -4.39
CA TYR A 319 9.71 -24.52 -4.83
C TYR A 319 9.22 -24.33 -6.28
N HIS A 320 9.29 -23.11 -6.80
CA HIS A 320 9.01 -22.81 -8.21
C HIS A 320 10.01 -23.47 -9.18
N ALA A 321 11.24 -23.75 -8.73
CA ALA A 321 12.23 -24.50 -9.51
C ALA A 321 11.72 -25.89 -9.94
N VAL A 322 10.74 -26.45 -9.21
CA VAL A 322 10.11 -27.73 -9.53
C VAL A 322 9.21 -27.65 -10.77
N TYR A 323 8.53 -26.52 -11.01
CA TYR A 323 7.42 -26.48 -11.97
C TYR A 323 7.36 -25.28 -12.91
N ASP A 324 8.15 -24.22 -12.72
CA ASP A 324 8.08 -23.02 -13.57
C ASP A 324 8.39 -23.33 -15.05
N GLY A 325 9.12 -24.41 -15.32
CA GLY A 325 9.30 -24.93 -16.68
C GLY A 325 7.99 -25.32 -17.36
N CYS A 326 6.98 -25.76 -16.61
CA CYS A 326 5.64 -26.03 -17.13
C CYS A 326 4.89 -24.74 -17.49
N THR A 327 5.04 -23.70 -16.67
CA THR A 327 4.50 -22.36 -16.95
C THR A 327 5.14 -21.78 -18.21
N PHE A 328 6.47 -21.88 -18.33
CA PHE A 328 7.22 -21.48 -19.53
C PHE A 328 6.72 -22.21 -20.78
N GLN A 329 6.65 -23.54 -20.73
CA GLN A 329 6.20 -24.35 -21.86
C GLN A 329 4.77 -24.01 -22.30
N PHE A 330 3.88 -23.76 -21.34
CA PHE A 330 2.51 -23.35 -21.64
C PHE A 330 2.45 -21.98 -22.34
N LEU A 331 3.22 -21.01 -21.86
CA LEU A 331 3.31 -19.67 -22.45
C LEU A 331 3.83 -19.72 -23.90
N GLU A 332 4.91 -20.48 -24.15
CA GLU A 332 5.43 -20.69 -25.49
C GLU A 332 4.38 -21.33 -26.41
N GLN A 333 3.73 -22.39 -25.94
CA GLN A 333 2.70 -23.09 -26.68
C GLN A 333 1.49 -22.19 -27.01
N ALA A 334 1.15 -21.28 -26.11
CA ALA A 334 0.07 -20.31 -26.28
C ALA A 334 0.46 -19.08 -27.13
N GLY A 335 1.67 -19.05 -27.69
CA GLY A 335 2.15 -17.99 -28.58
C GLY A 335 2.56 -16.70 -27.86
N VAL A 336 2.84 -16.77 -26.56
CA VAL A 336 3.33 -15.64 -25.78
C VAL A 336 4.86 -15.55 -25.90
N PRO A 337 5.42 -14.37 -26.24
CA PRO A 337 6.87 -14.20 -26.36
C PRO A 337 7.52 -14.14 -24.98
N VAL A 338 7.90 -15.32 -24.46
CA VAL A 338 8.47 -15.50 -23.12
C VAL A 338 9.97 -15.82 -23.18
N GLU A 339 10.75 -15.20 -22.31
CA GLU A 339 12.11 -15.59 -21.95
C GLU A 339 12.09 -16.19 -20.53
N TRP A 340 12.78 -17.31 -20.31
CA TRP A 340 12.94 -17.89 -18.97
C TRP A 340 14.32 -17.58 -18.42
N LEU A 341 14.35 -16.81 -17.33
CA LEU A 341 15.54 -16.51 -16.56
C LEU A 341 15.57 -17.40 -15.32
N LYS A 342 16.51 -18.34 -15.28
CA LYS A 342 16.86 -19.05 -14.05
C LYS A 342 18.07 -18.37 -13.45
N LEU A 343 17.98 -17.93 -12.20
CA LEU A 343 19.09 -17.20 -11.56
C LEU A 343 20.37 -18.04 -11.50
N ALA A 344 20.25 -19.35 -11.25
CA ALA A 344 21.39 -20.27 -11.21
C ALA A 344 22.15 -20.32 -12.54
N ASP A 345 21.47 -20.22 -13.69
CA ASP A 345 22.09 -20.27 -15.02
C ASP A 345 23.00 -19.06 -15.30
N ILE A 346 22.82 -17.96 -14.54
CA ILE A 346 23.63 -16.74 -14.63
C ILE A 346 24.55 -16.54 -13.42
N GLY A 347 24.73 -17.58 -12.57
CA GLY A 347 25.64 -17.55 -11.44
C GLY A 347 25.09 -16.91 -10.17
N ILE A 348 23.78 -16.63 -10.10
CA ILE A 348 23.11 -16.13 -8.89
C ILE A 348 22.49 -17.33 -8.17
N HIS A 349 23.07 -17.68 -7.01
CA HIS A 349 22.77 -18.93 -6.31
C HIS A 349 22.21 -18.72 -4.89
N GLY A 350 21.48 -19.72 -4.43
CA GLY A 350 21.00 -19.84 -3.06
C GLY A 350 19.78 -19.02 -2.70
N ASN A 351 19.15 -18.38 -3.69
CA ASN A 351 17.97 -17.56 -3.52
C ASN A 351 16.69 -18.40 -3.40
N GLY A 352 15.83 -18.06 -2.45
CA GLY A 352 14.50 -18.64 -2.27
C GLY A 352 13.40 -17.80 -2.93
N HIS A 353 12.14 -18.12 -2.60
CA HIS A 353 10.96 -17.47 -3.20
C HIS A 353 10.85 -15.98 -2.92
N LEU A 354 11.48 -15.50 -1.84
CA LEU A 354 11.44 -14.10 -1.39
C LEU A 354 12.73 -13.36 -1.72
N HIS A 355 13.37 -13.68 -2.85
CA HIS A 355 14.69 -13.16 -3.18
C HIS A 355 14.80 -11.63 -3.30
N PHE A 356 13.69 -10.90 -3.42
CA PHE A 356 13.66 -9.43 -3.28
C PHE A 356 14.00 -8.95 -1.85
N ALA A 357 13.78 -9.78 -0.84
CA ALA A 357 14.09 -9.54 0.57
C ALA A 357 15.43 -10.16 1.03
N GLU A 358 16.12 -10.88 0.15
CA GLU A 358 17.34 -11.62 0.48
C GLU A 358 18.62 -10.77 0.36
N LYS A 359 19.75 -11.29 0.85
CA LYS A 359 21.03 -10.55 0.96
C LYS A 359 21.49 -9.94 -0.37
N ASN A 360 21.40 -10.72 -1.44
CA ASN A 360 21.84 -10.36 -2.79
C ASN A 360 20.71 -9.84 -3.68
N SER A 361 19.59 -9.35 -3.10
CA SER A 361 18.43 -8.91 -3.87
C SER A 361 18.74 -7.80 -4.90
N HIS A 362 19.77 -6.99 -4.65
CA HIS A 362 20.22 -5.94 -5.56
C HIS A 362 20.82 -6.50 -6.87
N GLU A 363 21.54 -7.62 -6.82
CA GLU A 363 22.09 -8.28 -8.01
C GLU A 363 20.97 -8.74 -8.94
N ILE A 364 19.87 -9.24 -8.36
CA ILE A 364 18.69 -9.66 -9.11
C ILE A 364 17.99 -8.44 -9.73
N ALA A 365 17.82 -7.36 -8.97
CA ALA A 365 17.23 -6.12 -9.48
C ALA A 365 18.00 -5.55 -10.68
N GLU A 366 19.34 -5.63 -10.66
CA GLU A 366 20.21 -5.25 -11.79
C GLU A 366 19.95 -6.08 -13.05
N VAL A 367 19.80 -7.40 -12.91
CA VAL A 367 19.49 -8.30 -14.02
C VAL A 367 18.12 -7.98 -14.61
N LEU A 368 17.11 -7.75 -13.76
CA LEU A 368 15.76 -7.37 -14.19
C LEU A 368 15.77 -6.01 -14.92
N GLU A 369 16.50 -5.00 -14.43
CA GLU A 369 16.64 -3.71 -15.12
C GLU A 369 17.30 -3.88 -16.49
N ALA A 370 18.39 -4.66 -16.55
CA ALA A 370 19.10 -4.91 -17.79
C ALA A 370 18.19 -5.56 -18.84
N TRP A 371 17.33 -6.50 -18.41
CA TRP A 371 16.31 -7.09 -19.27
C TRP A 371 15.29 -6.06 -19.76
N ILE A 372 14.73 -5.22 -18.87
CA ILE A 372 13.80 -4.13 -19.25
C ILE A 372 14.44 -3.24 -20.30
N ARG A 373 15.70 -2.86 -20.10
CA ARG A 373 16.45 -1.97 -20.98
C ARG A 373 16.66 -2.59 -22.37
N LYS A 374 17.01 -3.87 -22.43
CA LYS A 374 17.19 -4.65 -23.65
C LYS A 374 15.87 -4.80 -24.41
N THR A 375 14.80 -5.18 -23.72
CA THR A 375 13.45 -5.33 -24.29
C THR A 375 12.95 -4.01 -24.86
N ARG A 376 13.13 -2.90 -24.13
CA ARG A 376 12.80 -1.57 -24.62
C ARG A 376 13.56 -1.21 -25.91
N ALA A 377 14.86 -1.52 -25.98
CA ALA A 377 15.66 -1.24 -27.16
C ALA A 377 15.17 -2.02 -28.39
N ARG A 378 14.76 -3.29 -28.21
CA ARG A 378 14.13 -4.10 -29.26
C ARG A 378 12.80 -3.51 -29.75
N LEU A 379 12.02 -2.89 -28.84
CA LEU A 379 10.78 -2.18 -29.17
C LEU A 379 11.02 -0.80 -29.82
N GLY A 380 12.27 -0.39 -30.07
CA GLY A 380 12.61 0.89 -30.71
C GLY A 380 12.43 2.13 -29.82
N VAL A 381 12.22 1.96 -28.51
CA VAL A 381 11.95 3.06 -27.58
C VAL A 381 13.25 3.56 -26.94
N ARG A 382 13.59 4.83 -27.15
CA ARG A 382 14.79 5.46 -26.56
C ARG A 382 14.51 6.05 -25.17
N LYS A 383 15.56 6.15 -24.35
CA LYS A 383 15.50 6.84 -23.05
C LYS A 383 15.14 8.32 -23.24
N ILE A 384 14.41 8.91 -22.30
CA ILE A 384 14.05 10.34 -22.35
C ILE A 384 15.36 11.15 -22.26
N SER A 385 15.58 12.07 -23.22
CA SER A 385 16.83 12.83 -23.31
C SER A 385 17.07 13.66 -22.04
N ARG A 386 18.33 13.72 -21.58
CA ARG A 386 18.76 14.48 -20.38
C ARG A 386 18.65 16.01 -20.50
N LYS A 387 18.17 16.58 -21.61
CA LYS A 387 17.99 18.03 -21.73
C LYS A 387 16.99 18.49 -20.68
N GLY A 388 17.47 19.32 -19.74
CA GLY A 388 16.71 19.79 -18.59
C GLY A 388 15.37 20.38 -19.01
N ILE A 389 14.35 20.13 -18.18
CA ILE A 389 13.14 20.94 -18.19
C ILE A 389 13.62 22.39 -18.06
N PRO A 390 13.27 23.30 -18.99
CA PRO A 390 13.63 24.70 -18.84
C PRO A 390 12.96 25.20 -17.57
N VAL A 391 13.77 25.60 -16.59
CA VAL A 391 13.33 26.57 -15.58
C VAL A 391 12.86 27.79 -16.36
N PRO A 392 11.66 28.34 -16.12
CA PRO A 392 11.22 29.56 -16.77
C PRO A 392 12.30 30.63 -16.53
N LYS A 393 12.97 31.05 -17.61
CA LYS A 393 13.90 32.17 -17.54
C LYS A 393 13.07 33.42 -17.28
N ASP A 394 13.36 34.06 -16.16
CA ASP A 394 12.98 35.42 -15.86
C ASP A 394 13.41 36.32 -17.05
N GLN A 395 12.42 36.83 -17.79
CA GLN A 395 12.68 37.71 -18.93
C GLN A 395 12.87 39.14 -18.41
N THR A 396 14.12 39.51 -18.17
CA THR A 396 14.54 40.91 -18.01
C THR A 396 15.22 41.41 -19.29
N SER A 397 14.40 41.96 -20.22
CA SER A 397 14.68 43.01 -21.25
C SER A 397 15.84 42.78 -22.27
N PRO A 398 16.00 43.57 -23.37
CA PRO A 398 15.27 44.76 -23.83
C PRO A 398 14.83 44.72 -25.31
N ASP A 399 14.21 45.82 -25.76
CA ASP A 399 13.85 46.18 -27.15
C ASP A 399 12.44 45.79 -27.64
N SER A 400 11.47 46.70 -27.43
CA SER A 400 10.35 47.06 -28.33
C SER A 400 9.55 48.23 -27.72
N PRO A 401 8.87 49.07 -28.54
CA PRO A 401 8.74 50.51 -28.29
C PRO A 401 7.67 50.90 -27.27
N THR A 402 7.91 52.06 -26.65
CA THR A 402 7.01 52.79 -25.75
C THR A 402 5.62 53.01 -26.35
N PHE A 403 4.61 52.47 -25.69
CA PHE A 403 3.22 52.93 -25.79
C PHE A 403 2.76 53.36 -24.40
N VAL A 404 2.47 54.66 -24.23
CA VAL A 404 1.92 55.23 -23.00
C VAL A 404 0.44 55.50 -23.25
N PRO A 405 -0.49 54.78 -22.61
CA PRO A 405 -1.88 55.20 -22.56
C PRO A 405 -2.10 56.13 -21.35
N THR A 406 -2.75 57.26 -21.61
CA THR A 406 -3.22 58.23 -20.62
C THR A 406 -4.33 57.68 -19.73
N PRO A 407 -4.51 58.22 -18.50
CA PRO A 407 -5.46 57.67 -17.52
C PRO A 407 -6.90 58.11 -17.82
N SER A 408 -7.64 57.31 -18.60
CA SER A 408 -9.10 57.46 -18.68
C SER A 408 -9.89 56.17 -18.95
N GLU A 409 -9.30 54.97 -18.87
CA GLU A 409 -10.04 53.71 -19.07
C GLU A 409 -9.66 52.63 -18.05
N LEU A 410 -9.72 52.96 -16.75
CA LEU A 410 -9.62 51.97 -15.67
C LEU A 410 -10.98 51.75 -15.00
N HIS A 411 -11.48 50.52 -15.12
CA HIS A 411 -12.69 50.02 -14.46
C HIS A 411 -12.49 49.98 -12.92
N PRO A 412 -13.51 50.29 -12.08
CA PRO A 412 -13.29 50.57 -10.64
C PRO A 412 -12.80 49.41 -9.75
N ASN A 413 -12.63 48.19 -10.28
CA ASN A 413 -12.29 47.02 -9.48
C ASN A 413 -10.78 46.75 -9.33
N PHE A 414 -9.91 47.52 -9.99
CA PHE A 414 -8.45 47.33 -9.90
C PHE A 414 -7.76 48.14 -8.78
N ILE A 415 -8.45 49.14 -8.18
CA ILE A 415 -7.89 49.97 -7.10
C ILE A 415 -8.10 49.32 -5.72
N LEU A 416 -9.07 48.40 -5.57
CA LEU A 416 -9.34 47.75 -4.29
C LEU A 416 -8.38 46.59 -3.99
N PHE A 417 -7.89 45.88 -5.01
CA PHE A 417 -7.00 44.74 -4.83
C PHE A 417 -5.56 45.14 -4.48
N SER A 418 -5.04 46.26 -5.03
CA SER A 418 -3.67 46.70 -4.74
C SER A 418 -3.50 47.31 -3.34
N ARG A 419 -4.57 47.86 -2.73
CA ARG A 419 -4.56 48.38 -1.35
C ARG A 419 -4.68 47.30 -0.28
N ILE A 420 -5.24 46.12 -0.59
CA ILE A 420 -5.36 45.00 0.36
C ILE A 420 -4.03 44.24 0.46
N VAL A 421 -3.33 44.05 -0.67
CA VAL A 421 -2.05 43.32 -0.68
C VAL A 421 -0.90 44.14 -0.06
N SER A 422 -0.91 45.48 -0.22
CA SER A 422 0.13 46.34 0.36
C SER A 422 0.02 46.51 1.89
N ASN A 423 -1.19 46.41 2.46
CA ASN A 423 -1.40 46.50 3.91
C ASN A 423 -1.05 45.20 4.67
N HIS A 424 -1.14 44.03 4.03
CA HIS A 424 -0.77 42.77 4.68
C HIS A 424 0.75 42.54 4.75
N HIS A 425 1.52 43.06 3.80
CA HIS A 425 2.99 42.95 3.82
C HIS A 425 3.65 43.82 4.90
N THR A 426 2.96 44.88 5.35
CA THR A 426 3.51 45.84 6.33
C THR A 426 3.20 45.44 7.79
N LEU A 427 2.21 44.57 8.03
CA LEU A 427 1.90 44.07 9.39
C LEU A 427 2.81 42.90 9.82
N ILE A 428 3.26 42.07 8.88
CA ILE A 428 4.11 40.91 9.17
C ILE A 428 5.55 41.33 9.52
N HIS A 429 6.05 42.43 8.97
CA HIS A 429 7.38 42.96 9.31
C HIS A 429 7.45 43.78 10.61
N ARG A 430 6.33 44.17 11.21
CA ARG A 430 6.31 44.87 12.52
C ARG A 430 6.10 43.97 13.73
N ALA A 431 5.72 42.71 13.55
CA ALA A 431 5.60 41.73 14.65
C ALA A 431 6.92 40.95 14.92
N ALA A 432 7.87 40.97 13.98
CA ALA A 432 9.12 40.20 14.07
C ALA A 432 10.28 40.94 14.77
N HIS A 433 10.09 42.17 15.27
CA HIS A 433 11.17 42.99 15.86
C HIS A 433 11.08 43.22 17.37
N SER A 434 10.25 42.48 18.08
CA SER A 434 10.17 42.59 19.53
C SER A 434 9.80 41.23 20.13
N TYR A 435 10.78 40.34 20.25
CA TYR A 435 10.89 39.26 21.25
C TYR A 435 12.16 38.47 20.93
N ASN A 436 13.31 38.96 21.41
CA ASN A 436 14.56 38.22 21.34
C ASN A 436 15.22 38.23 22.72
N SER A 437 14.85 37.26 23.56
CA SER A 437 15.60 36.81 24.74
C SER A 437 14.75 35.79 25.51
N TYR A 438 15.03 34.49 25.37
CA TYR A 438 15.00 33.41 26.38
C TYR A 438 15.05 32.03 25.67
N PRO A 439 15.85 31.05 26.15
CA PRO A 439 16.02 29.77 25.49
C PRO A 439 14.92 28.79 25.93
N TYR A 440 14.17 28.21 24.98
CA TYR A 440 13.19 27.17 25.29
C TYR A 440 13.83 25.78 25.28
N SER A 441 14.06 25.29 26.49
CA SER A 441 14.19 23.88 26.84
C SER A 441 12.84 23.15 26.76
N GLN A 442 12.90 21.89 26.32
CA GLN A 442 12.05 20.73 26.69
C GLN A 442 10.52 20.91 26.70
N TYR A 443 9.86 20.28 25.71
CA TYR A 443 8.51 19.74 25.91
C TYR A 443 8.57 18.21 25.90
N THR A 444 8.52 17.65 27.10
CA THR A 444 8.26 16.24 27.38
C THR A 444 6.78 15.96 27.13
N TYR A 445 6.46 15.04 26.22
CA TYR A 445 5.11 14.47 26.13
C TYR A 445 4.98 13.37 27.18
N MET A 446 4.07 13.53 28.14
CA MET A 446 3.67 12.44 29.04
C MET A 446 2.85 11.42 28.25
N TYR A 447 3.43 10.25 28.02
CA TYR A 447 2.71 9.01 27.75
C TYR A 447 2.53 8.25 29.07
N PHE A 448 1.32 7.81 29.37
CA PHE A 448 1.07 6.83 30.44
C PHE A 448 1.33 5.42 29.90
N PRO A 449 2.14 4.59 30.58
CA PRO A 449 2.28 3.18 30.24
C PRO A 449 1.11 2.38 30.84
N ALA A 450 0.53 1.49 30.05
CA ALA A 450 -0.33 0.43 30.54
C ALA A 450 0.49 -0.86 30.53
N ASP A 451 0.76 -1.44 31.70
CA ASP A 451 0.96 -2.88 31.80
C ASP A 451 0.72 -3.45 33.21
N ALA A 452 0.13 -4.64 33.17
CA ALA A 452 0.15 -5.75 34.14
C ALA A 452 -0.78 -5.77 35.39
N ASN A 453 -1.74 -6.70 35.32
CA ASN A 453 -2.12 -7.72 36.32
C ASN A 453 -2.18 -7.35 37.81
N HIS A 454 -3.39 -7.32 38.38
CA HIS A 454 -3.69 -7.91 39.68
C HIS A 454 -5.18 -8.31 39.79
N THR A 455 -5.42 -9.60 40.04
CA THR A 455 -6.64 -10.20 40.59
C THR A 455 -6.78 -9.79 42.08
N THR A 456 -7.92 -9.32 42.63
CA THR A 456 -9.09 -10.05 43.22
C THR A 456 -9.85 -9.05 44.15
N PRO A 457 -10.98 -9.41 44.82
CA PRO A 457 -12.39 -9.34 44.40
C PRO A 457 -13.18 -8.12 44.92
N CYS A 458 -14.30 -7.78 44.27
CA CYS A 458 -15.30 -6.85 44.78
C CYS A 458 -16.04 -7.42 46.01
N SER A 459 -16.02 -6.73 47.14
CA SER A 459 -16.94 -6.99 48.27
C SER A 459 -17.84 -5.79 48.56
N SER A 460 -19.15 -6.07 48.55
CA SER A 460 -20.24 -5.42 49.32
C SER A 460 -20.55 -3.94 49.11
N ASP A 461 -21.17 -3.58 47.98
CA ASP A 461 -22.30 -2.61 47.88
C ASP A 461 -22.92 -2.68 46.46
N PRO A 462 -24.19 -3.12 46.27
CA PRO A 462 -24.77 -3.32 44.94
C PRO A 462 -25.28 -2.02 44.25
N ARG A 463 -24.67 -0.85 44.50
CA ARG A 463 -25.08 0.42 43.85
C ARG A 463 -23.97 1.27 43.24
N VAL A 464 -22.73 0.78 43.16
CA VAL A 464 -21.63 1.52 42.49
C VAL A 464 -20.81 0.56 41.64
N CYS A 465 -21.33 0.22 40.45
CA CYS A 465 -20.58 -0.35 39.32
C CYS A 465 -21.48 -0.35 38.07
N ASP A 466 -21.58 0.79 37.36
CA ASP A 466 -21.87 0.80 35.92
C ASP A 466 -21.68 2.22 35.37
N LEU A 467 -20.53 2.51 34.75
CA LEU A 467 -20.33 3.64 33.83
C LEU A 467 -18.97 3.50 33.12
N ALA A 468 -18.81 2.41 32.38
CA ALA A 468 -17.87 2.34 31.27
C ALA A 468 -18.48 1.39 30.23
N TYR A 469 -18.58 1.84 28.98
CA TYR A 469 -19.31 1.26 27.84
C TYR A 469 -20.77 1.71 27.65
N ARG A 470 -20.96 2.90 27.07
CA ARG A 470 -22.07 3.16 26.14
C ARG A 470 -21.60 3.92 24.89
N ASP A 471 -22.05 3.38 23.76
CA ASP A 471 -21.85 3.72 22.35
C ASP A 471 -22.38 5.14 21.97
N PRO A 472 -21.68 5.93 21.13
CA PRO A 472 -22.11 7.28 20.73
C PRO A 472 -23.36 7.37 19.82
N LYS A 473 -24.10 6.28 19.56
CA LYS A 473 -25.22 6.26 18.60
C LYS A 473 -26.64 6.16 19.18
N SER A 474 -26.85 6.33 20.49
CA SER A 474 -28.20 6.30 21.09
C SER A 474 -28.76 7.65 21.58
N ALA A 475 -28.07 8.77 21.39
CA ALA A 475 -28.51 10.08 21.91
C ALA A 475 -29.33 10.96 20.93
N ILE A 476 -29.78 10.45 19.78
CA ILE A 476 -30.58 11.21 18.80
C ILE A 476 -31.83 10.43 18.38
N ARG A 477 -32.53 9.83 19.35
CA ARG A 477 -33.90 9.30 19.11
C ARG A 477 -34.93 9.65 20.18
N ASP A 478 -34.54 10.26 21.28
CA ASP A 478 -35.47 10.63 22.38
C ASP A 478 -35.86 12.11 22.42
N LEU A 479 -35.58 12.89 21.35
CA LEU A 479 -35.95 14.31 21.26
C LEU A 479 -37.16 14.60 20.34
N ILE A 480 -37.87 13.56 19.89
CA ILE A 480 -39.14 13.70 19.17
C ILE A 480 -40.08 12.57 19.63
N THR A 481 -40.76 12.75 20.77
CA THR A 481 -42.16 12.31 21.00
C THR A 481 -42.59 12.59 22.45
N SER A 482 -43.86 13.00 22.59
CA SER A 482 -44.66 13.16 23.82
C SER A 482 -44.61 14.52 24.56
N THR A 483 -45.59 15.35 24.21
CA THR A 483 -46.28 16.31 25.09
C THR A 483 -46.83 15.64 26.37
N PRO A 484 -46.74 16.31 27.53
CA PRO A 484 -47.69 16.08 28.61
C PRO A 484 -48.48 17.35 28.98
N SER A 485 -49.75 17.15 29.24
CA SER A 485 -50.73 18.08 29.78
C SER A 485 -50.34 18.61 31.18
N LEU A 486 -50.61 19.90 31.42
CA LEU A 486 -50.52 20.59 32.72
C LEU A 486 -51.55 20.05 33.73
N PRO A 487 -51.30 20.20 35.05
CA PRO A 487 -51.91 21.33 35.75
C PRO A 487 -51.07 22.03 36.86
N VAL A 488 -51.09 23.36 36.81
CA VAL A 488 -51.26 24.38 37.88
C VAL A 488 -50.78 24.08 39.33
N ARG A 489 -49.73 24.77 39.81
CA ARG A 489 -49.80 25.83 40.88
C ARG A 489 -48.43 26.41 41.31
N GLN A 490 -48.41 27.75 41.34
CA GLN A 490 -47.76 28.69 42.28
C GLN A 490 -46.24 28.94 42.27
N HIS A 491 -45.89 30.19 41.93
CA HIS A 491 -44.62 30.88 42.16
C HIS A 491 -44.35 31.17 43.67
N PRO A 492 -43.09 31.38 44.09
CA PRO A 492 -42.50 32.73 44.08
C PRO A 492 -41.05 32.83 43.53
N LYS A 493 -40.65 34.09 43.32
CA LYS A 493 -39.45 34.66 42.68
C LYS A 493 -38.08 34.35 43.34
N PRO A 494 -36.95 34.62 42.63
CA PRO A 494 -35.60 34.24 43.03
C PRO A 494 -34.89 35.28 43.90
N ALA A 495 -33.96 34.84 44.76
CA ALA A 495 -32.98 35.69 45.42
C ALA A 495 -31.67 35.74 44.61
N ARG A 496 -31.18 36.95 44.35
CA ARG A 496 -29.90 37.26 43.69
C ARG A 496 -28.75 37.28 44.72
N ALA A 497 -27.60 36.71 44.37
CA ALA A 497 -26.28 37.27 44.67
C ALA A 497 -25.26 36.83 43.60
N PRO A 498 -24.26 37.65 43.24
CA PRO A 498 -23.54 37.55 41.97
C PRO A 498 -22.17 36.87 42.10
N ILE A 499 -21.78 36.06 41.11
CA ILE A 499 -20.38 35.70 40.86
C ILE A 499 -19.98 36.33 39.53
N ARG A 500 -19.01 37.26 39.59
CA ARG A 500 -18.36 37.90 38.44
C ARG A 500 -17.56 36.84 37.68
N LEU A 501 -17.98 36.53 36.45
CA LEU A 501 -17.09 35.96 35.44
C LEU A 501 -16.47 37.11 34.63
N ALA A 502 -15.15 37.09 34.52
CA ALA A 502 -14.39 38.03 33.70
C ALA A 502 -14.80 37.89 32.23
N ALA A 503 -14.98 39.03 31.56
CA ALA A 503 -15.36 39.11 30.15
C ALA A 503 -14.22 38.60 29.24
N PRO A 504 -14.53 37.91 28.11
CA PRO A 504 -13.56 37.60 27.08
C PRO A 504 -13.16 38.88 26.30
N SER A 505 -11.90 38.96 25.90
CA SER A 505 -11.33 40.05 25.11
C SER A 505 -12.05 40.25 23.76
N LYS A 506 -12.22 41.53 23.36
CA LYS A 506 -12.82 42.04 22.10
C LYS A 506 -12.23 41.53 20.77
N ASN A 507 -11.38 40.50 20.77
CA ASN A 507 -10.77 39.95 19.55
C ASN A 507 -11.49 38.72 18.99
N HIS A 508 -12.44 38.10 19.72
CA HIS A 508 -13.19 36.94 19.20
C HIS A 508 -14.43 37.29 18.37
N GLU A 509 -15.08 38.45 18.58
CA GLU A 509 -16.25 38.86 17.77
C GLU A 509 -15.86 39.31 16.35
N ARG A 510 -14.63 39.79 16.14
CA ARG A 510 -14.19 40.26 14.82
C ARG A 510 -13.90 39.14 13.83
N VAL A 511 -13.54 37.95 14.30
CA VAL A 511 -13.26 36.79 13.43
C VAL A 511 -14.56 36.19 12.91
N TYR A 512 -15.61 36.15 13.74
CA TYR A 512 -16.92 35.61 13.36
C TYR A 512 -17.69 36.49 12.36
N GLU A 513 -17.54 37.82 12.42
CA GLU A 513 -18.18 38.72 11.44
C GLU A 513 -17.50 38.68 10.06
N ILE A 514 -16.18 38.46 10.01
CA ILE A 514 -15.42 38.34 8.75
C ILE A 514 -15.77 37.04 8.03
N GLU A 515 -15.94 35.92 8.76
CA GLU A 515 -16.38 34.65 8.16
C GLU A 515 -17.84 34.72 7.66
N ARG A 516 -18.75 35.40 8.36
CA ARG A 516 -20.13 35.61 7.88
C ARG A 516 -20.21 36.44 6.60
N ALA A 517 -19.40 37.49 6.48
CA ALA A 517 -19.38 38.35 5.30
C ALA A 517 -18.81 37.62 4.06
N ALA A 518 -17.80 36.76 4.27
CA ALA A 518 -17.20 35.95 3.19
C ALA A 518 -18.19 34.90 2.64
N TRP A 519 -18.98 34.26 3.51
CA TRP A 519 -20.01 33.29 3.10
C TRP A 519 -21.20 33.94 2.40
N SER A 520 -21.61 35.14 2.81
CA SER A 520 -22.67 35.91 2.13
C SER A 520 -22.27 36.32 0.70
N SER A 521 -21.02 36.73 0.49
CA SER A 521 -20.52 37.16 -0.83
C SER A 521 -20.38 35.99 -1.83
N TRP A 522 -20.12 34.78 -1.35
CA TRP A 522 -19.99 33.59 -2.18
C TRP A 522 -21.36 33.15 -2.74
N TYR A 523 -22.42 33.23 -1.92
CA TYR A 523 -23.78 32.84 -2.31
C TYR A 523 -24.43 33.81 -3.33
N THR A 524 -24.14 35.11 -3.26
CA THR A 524 -24.68 36.09 -4.22
C THR A 524 -24.02 35.98 -5.61
N THR A 525 -22.75 35.56 -5.65
CA THR A 525 -21.98 35.45 -6.91
C THR A 525 -22.38 34.23 -7.74
N LEU A 526 -22.87 33.17 -7.11
CA LEU A 526 -23.37 31.96 -7.79
C LEU A 526 -24.79 32.13 -8.36
N ASN A 527 -25.60 33.07 -7.87
CA ASN A 527 -26.96 33.31 -8.35
C ASN A 527 -27.07 34.28 -9.55
N VAL A 528 -25.99 35.00 -9.91
CA VAL A 528 -25.99 35.94 -11.05
C VAL A 528 -25.51 35.27 -12.36
N ARG A 529 -25.09 33.99 -12.32
CA ARG A 529 -24.57 33.27 -13.50
C ARG A 529 -25.42 32.10 -14.02
N GLY A 530 -26.64 31.90 -13.52
CA GLY A 530 -27.64 31.06 -14.20
C GLY A 530 -27.25 29.59 -14.44
N ILE A 531 -26.48 28.98 -13.53
CA ILE A 531 -26.16 27.54 -13.58
C ILE A 531 -26.84 26.90 -12.37
N LEU A 532 -28.11 26.51 -12.51
CA LEU A 532 -28.83 25.44 -11.79
C LEU A 532 -30.33 25.55 -12.14
N HIS A 533 -30.83 24.64 -12.98
CA HIS A 533 -32.27 24.45 -13.16
C HIS A 533 -32.81 23.48 -12.08
N PRO A 534 -33.85 23.83 -11.32
CA PRO A 534 -34.51 22.89 -10.42
C PRO A 534 -35.69 22.20 -11.12
N ARG A 535 -35.71 20.86 -11.14
CA ARG A 535 -36.98 20.11 -11.23
C ARG A 535 -37.29 19.56 -9.84
N ALA A 536 -38.26 20.20 -9.19
CA ALA A 536 -38.93 19.71 -8.00
C ALA A 536 -39.99 18.66 -8.39
N VAL A 537 -40.09 17.59 -7.61
CA VAL A 537 -41.29 16.74 -7.51
C VAL A 537 -41.64 16.64 -6.03
N PRO A 538 -42.91 16.87 -5.63
CA PRO A 538 -43.29 17.02 -4.23
C PRO A 538 -43.51 15.67 -3.54
N VAL A 539 -43.12 15.62 -2.27
CA VAL A 539 -43.43 14.54 -1.33
C VAL A 539 -44.86 14.74 -0.81
N SER A 540 -45.69 13.71 -0.87
CA SER A 540 -46.95 13.62 -0.13
C SER A 540 -46.92 12.39 0.79
N HIS A 541 -47.05 12.68 2.09
CA HIS A 541 -47.43 11.89 3.27
C HIS A 541 -46.95 10.44 3.44
#